data_AF-A0A7K7VUE7-F1
#
_entry.id   AF-A0A7K7VUE7-F1
#
_cell.length_a   1.000
_cell.length_b   1.000
_cell.length_c   1.000
_cell.angle_alpha   90.00
_cell.angle_beta   90.00
_cell.angle_gamma   90.00
#
_symmetry.space_group_name_H-M   'P 1'
#
loop_
_entity.id
_entity.type
_entity.pdbx_description
1 polymer ?
#
loop_
_entity_poly.entity_id
_entity_poly.type
_entity_poly.pdbx_seq_one_letter_code
_entity_poly.pdbx_strand_id
1 'polypeptide(L)'
;DPSGTFVRLRLNLAQTSCLKRAPRKHNCRVVENKRKPACVACFKFDRGDVPEVLDKYYNCGPSHHLAVKEIKQRDEAECQAVEAAGKATDSLYLPGMFAFARGLPD
;
A
#
# COMPACT_ATOMS: atom_id res chain seq x y z
N ASP A 1 2.43 -5.58 -18.96
CA ASP A 1 0.99 -5.25 -18.79
C ASP A 1 0.77 -3.76 -19.03
N PRO A 2 -0.14 -3.32 -19.91
CA PRO A 2 -0.41 -1.92 -20.26
C PRO A 2 -0.72 -0.98 -19.07
N SER A 3 -1.05 -1.52 -17.90
CA SER A 3 -1.58 -0.76 -16.76
C SER A 3 -0.55 -0.30 -15.72
N GLY A 4 0.75 -0.33 -16.04
CA GLY A 4 1.82 0.06 -15.12
C GLY A 4 2.38 -1.07 -14.25
N THR A 5 3.15 -0.73 -13.22
CA THR A 5 3.94 -1.69 -12.42
C THR A 5 3.24 -2.00 -11.10
N PHE A 6 3.01 -3.28 -10.81
CA PHE A 6 2.50 -3.71 -9.51
C PHE A 6 3.64 -4.27 -8.64
N VAL A 7 3.69 -3.84 -7.37
CA VAL A 7 4.69 -4.27 -6.39
C VAL A 7 3.99 -4.79 -5.15
N ARG A 8 4.29 -6.04 -4.79
CA ARG A 8 3.83 -6.67 -3.54
C ARG A 8 5.00 -6.99 -2.63
N LEU A 9 4.93 -6.49 -1.41
CA LEU A 9 5.92 -6.66 -0.37
C LEU A 9 5.33 -7.43 0.81
N ARG A 10 6.10 -8.40 1.32
CA ARG A 10 5.86 -9.06 2.61
C ARG A 10 7.05 -8.81 3.51
N LEU A 11 6.83 -8.05 4.57
CA LEU A 11 7.89 -7.55 5.45
C LEU A 11 7.56 -7.95 6.89
N ASN A 12 8.57 -8.08 7.73
CA ASN A 12 8.37 -8.25 9.17
C ASN A 12 8.83 -6.98 9.87
N LEU A 13 7.99 -6.39 10.73
CA LEU A 13 8.42 -5.25 11.53
C LEU A 13 9.32 -5.70 12.67
N ALA A 14 10.26 -4.86 13.02
CA ALA A 14 11.09 -4.99 14.20
C ALA A 14 10.68 -3.93 15.23
N GLN A 15 10.40 -4.35 16.47
CA GLN A 15 10.18 -3.39 17.55
C GLN A 15 11.47 -2.64 17.84
N THR A 16 11.37 -1.34 18.10
CA THR A 16 12.52 -0.50 18.45
C THR A 16 12.38 0.05 19.86
N SER A 17 13.48 0.55 20.41
CA SER A 17 13.54 1.20 21.72
C SER A 17 12.82 2.56 21.76
N CYS A 18 12.42 3.08 20.60
CA CYS A 18 11.76 4.37 20.48
C CYS A 18 10.25 4.27 20.70
N LEU A 19 9.69 5.34 21.28
CA LEU A 19 8.25 5.52 21.34
C LEU A 19 7.68 5.84 19.95
N LYS A 20 6.48 5.33 19.65
CA LYS A 20 5.81 5.49 18.34
C LYS A 20 5.67 6.95 17.89
N ARG A 21 5.50 7.88 18.84
CA ARG A 21 5.33 9.33 18.60
C ARG A 21 6.60 10.15 18.83
N ALA A 22 7.78 9.52 18.97
CA ALA A 22 9.01 10.26 19.16
C ALA A 22 9.33 11.10 17.91
N PRO A 23 9.59 12.41 18.04
CA PRO A 23 9.83 13.32 16.90
C PRO A 23 11.15 13.05 16.18
N ARG A 24 12.06 12.29 16.81
CA ARG A 24 13.42 12.05 16.33
C ARG A 24 13.71 10.55 16.33
N LYS A 25 13.74 9.95 15.13
CA LYS A 25 13.96 8.51 14.92
C LYS A 25 15.44 8.14 14.67
N HIS A 26 16.38 9.06 14.90
CA HIS A 26 17.76 8.90 14.43
C HIS A 26 18.65 7.92 15.22
N ASN A 27 18.18 7.27 16.29
CA ASN A 27 18.97 6.30 17.06
C ASN A 27 18.11 5.15 17.63
N CYS A 28 17.03 4.78 16.92
CA CYS A 28 16.14 3.72 17.38
C CYS A 28 16.79 2.35 17.18
N ARG A 29 17.24 1.74 18.29
CA ARG A 29 17.81 0.39 18.27
C ARG A 29 16.69 -0.63 18.20
N VAL A 30 16.90 -1.68 17.42
CA VAL A 30 16.00 -2.83 17.40
C VAL A 30 16.06 -3.53 18.75
N VAL A 31 14.91 -3.84 19.34
CA VAL A 31 14.82 -4.61 20.57
C VAL A 31 14.74 -6.10 20.19
N GLU A 32 15.70 -6.87 20.65
CA GLU A 32 15.76 -8.31 20.41
C GLU A 32 14.63 -9.05 21.14
N ASN A 33 14.32 -10.26 20.65
CA ASN A 33 13.34 -11.18 21.26
C ASN A 33 11.91 -10.61 21.41
N LYS A 34 11.56 -9.59 20.62
CA LYS A 34 10.20 -9.09 20.51
C LYS A 34 9.45 -9.73 19.35
N ARG A 35 8.11 -9.72 19.45
CA ARG A 35 7.22 -10.17 18.37
C ARG A 35 7.51 -9.36 17.11
N LYS A 36 7.72 -10.06 15.99
CA LYS A 36 7.93 -9.46 14.67
C LYS A 36 6.62 -9.60 13.86
N PRO A 37 5.71 -8.61 13.90
CA PRO A 37 4.46 -8.73 13.16
C PRO A 37 4.75 -8.67 11.66
N ALA A 38 4.11 -9.55 10.90
CA ALA A 38 4.16 -9.53 9.45
C ALA A 38 3.29 -8.39 8.91
N CYS A 39 3.78 -7.76 7.85
CA CYS A 39 3.10 -6.75 7.08
C CYS A 39 2.98 -7.20 5.62
N VAL A 40 1.86 -6.86 5.02
CA VAL A 40 1.71 -6.83 3.57
C VAL A 40 1.66 -5.37 3.11
N ALA A 41 2.29 -5.07 1.99
CA ALA A 41 2.11 -3.81 1.30
C ALA A 41 2.04 -4.07 -0.21
N CYS A 42 1.11 -3.42 -0.87
CA CYS A 42 0.80 -3.56 -2.28
C CYS A 42 0.69 -2.16 -2.89
N PHE A 43 1.38 -1.94 -3.99
CA PHE A 43 1.43 -0.65 -4.68
C PHE A 43 1.22 -0.88 -6.17
N LYS A 44 0.41 -0.04 -6.78
CA LYS A 44 0.31 0.08 -8.23
C LYS A 44 0.90 1.41 -8.65
N PHE A 45 1.89 1.36 -9.53
CA PHE A 45 2.47 2.52 -10.18
C PHE A 45 1.93 2.64 -11.60
N ASP A 46 1.80 3.87 -12.09
CA ASP A 46 1.50 4.15 -13.49
C ASP A 46 2.73 3.89 -14.39
N ARG A 47 2.66 4.37 -15.64
CA ARG A 47 3.74 4.25 -16.63
C ARG A 47 4.49 5.57 -16.87
N GLY A 48 4.28 6.59 -16.04
CA GLY A 48 4.92 7.89 -16.22
C GLY A 48 6.44 7.80 -16.13
N ASP A 49 7.15 8.75 -16.76
CA ASP A 49 8.61 8.89 -16.64
C ASP A 49 9.04 9.07 -15.17
N VAL A 50 8.16 9.69 -14.37
CA VAL A 50 8.21 9.69 -12.90
C VAL A 50 7.00 8.91 -12.41
N PRO A 51 7.13 7.61 -12.06
CA PRO A 51 5.97 6.77 -11.78
C PRO A 51 5.21 7.23 -10.54
N GLU A 52 3.93 7.53 -10.69
CA GLU A 52 3.05 7.89 -9.58
C GLU A 52 2.29 6.66 -9.07
N VAL A 53 1.93 6.68 -7.79
CA VAL A 53 1.16 5.60 -7.17
C VAL A 53 -0.32 5.78 -7.50
N LEU A 54 -0.83 4.90 -8.36
CA LEU A 54 -2.25 4.82 -8.73
C LEU A 54 -3.12 4.34 -7.57
N ASP A 55 -2.67 3.28 -6.89
CA ASP A 55 -3.37 2.75 -5.72
C ASP A 55 -2.40 2.02 -4.78
N LYS A 56 -2.78 1.91 -3.51
CA LYS A 56 -1.97 1.28 -2.47
C LYS A 56 -2.80 0.66 -1.37
N TYR A 57 -2.33 -0.48 -0.89
CA TYR A 57 -2.84 -1.15 0.29
C TYR A 57 -1.69 -1.55 1.20
N TYR A 58 -1.84 -1.38 2.52
CA TYR A 58 -0.89 -1.95 3.47
C TYR A 58 -1.58 -2.28 4.78
N ASN A 59 -1.20 -3.42 5.35
CA ASN A 59 -1.69 -3.87 6.63
C ASN A 59 -0.52 -4.38 7.48
N CYS A 60 -0.33 -3.73 8.61
CA CYS A 60 0.70 -4.02 9.61
C CYS A 60 0.07 -4.26 11.00
N GLY A 61 -1.19 -4.70 11.03
CA GLY A 61 -1.95 -4.88 12.25
C GLY A 61 -1.46 -6.07 13.10
N PRO A 62 -1.75 -6.07 14.41
CA PRO A 62 -1.54 -7.25 15.23
C PRO A 62 -2.43 -8.36 14.70
N SER A 63 -1.81 -9.41 14.15
CA SER A 63 -2.53 -10.59 13.73
C SER A 63 -3.07 -11.28 14.99
N HIS A 64 -4.36 -11.11 15.29
CA HIS A 64 -5.01 -11.92 16.31
C HIS A 64 -4.98 -13.36 15.80
N HIS A 65 -4.44 -14.29 16.60
CA HIS A 65 -4.17 -15.67 16.14
C HIS A 65 -5.43 -16.37 15.60
N LEU A 66 -6.61 -15.98 16.10
CA LEU A 66 -7.91 -16.49 15.65
C LEU A 66 -8.35 -15.97 14.28
N ALA A 67 -7.83 -14.82 13.82
CA ALA A 67 -8.24 -14.16 12.57
C ALA A 67 -7.15 -14.18 11.48
N VAL A 68 -6.05 -14.93 11.67
CA VAL A 68 -4.90 -14.92 10.74
C VAL A 68 -5.32 -15.30 9.31
N LYS A 69 -6.19 -16.29 9.17
CA LYS A 69 -6.64 -16.78 7.85
C LYS A 69 -7.52 -15.76 7.14
N GLU A 70 -8.46 -15.16 7.88
CA GLU A 70 -9.37 -14.13 7.37
C GLU A 70 -8.62 -12.87 6.97
N ILE A 71 -7.68 -12.42 7.81
CA ILE A 71 -6.81 -11.27 7.50
C ILE A 71 -6.00 -11.55 6.24
N LYS A 72 -5.41 -12.74 6.09
CA LYS A 72 -4.65 -13.10 4.88
C LYS A 72 -5.51 -13.10 3.61
N GLN A 73 -6.75 -13.62 3.70
CA GLN A 73 -7.66 -13.63 2.56
C GLN A 73 -8.09 -12.22 2.18
N ARG A 74 -8.39 -11.39 3.18
CA ARG A 74 -8.70 -9.97 2.96
C ARG A 74 -7.51 -9.24 2.34
N ASP A 75 -6.32 -9.39 2.92
CA ASP A 75 -5.07 -8.82 2.42
C ASP A 75 -4.81 -9.20 0.96
N GLU A 76 -5.08 -10.45 0.58
CA GLU A 76 -4.98 -10.91 -0.80
C GLU A 76 -5.98 -10.20 -1.72
N ALA A 77 -7.25 -10.14 -1.33
CA ALA A 77 -8.30 -9.50 -2.13
C ALA A 77 -8.04 -8.00 -2.33
N GLU A 78 -7.60 -7.30 -1.29
CA GLU A 78 -7.25 -5.87 -1.36
C GLU A 78 -6.03 -5.64 -2.27
N CYS A 79 -5.02 -6.50 -2.19
CA CYS A 79 -3.86 -6.44 -3.09
C CYS A 79 -4.22 -6.73 -4.55
N GLN A 80 -5.16 -7.66 -4.82
CA GLN A 80 -5.66 -7.92 -6.16
C GLN A 80 -6.44 -6.72 -6.72
N ALA A 81 -7.20 -6.01 -5.88
CA ALA A 81 -7.87 -4.77 -6.28
C ALA A 81 -6.85 -3.69 -6.68
N VAL A 82 -5.78 -3.52 -5.90
CA VAL A 82 -4.66 -2.61 -6.23
C VAL A 82 -3.98 -3.01 -7.54
N GLU A 83 -3.74 -4.31 -7.76
CA GLU A 83 -3.13 -4.78 -9.02
C GLU A 83 -3.99 -4.46 -10.25
N ALA A 84 -5.31 -4.52 -10.08
CA ALA A 84 -6.30 -4.19 -11.10
C ALA A 84 -6.49 -2.69 -11.33
N ALA A 85 -5.95 -1.83 -10.46
CA ALA A 85 -5.95 -0.40 -10.69
C ALA A 85 -5.27 -0.06 -12.02
N GLY A 86 -5.88 0.85 -12.79
CA GLY A 86 -5.43 1.19 -14.15
C GLY A 86 -5.72 0.15 -15.23
N LYS A 87 -6.39 -0.98 -14.94
CA LYS A 87 -6.95 -1.88 -15.97
C LYS A 87 -8.29 -1.39 -16.51
N ALA A 88 -8.99 -0.53 -15.76
CA ALA A 88 -10.31 -0.01 -16.11
C ALA A 88 -10.30 1.14 -17.14
N THR A 89 -9.13 1.66 -17.54
CA THR A 89 -9.04 2.69 -18.59
C THR A 89 -9.36 2.15 -19.99
N ASP A 90 -9.43 0.83 -20.17
CA ASP A 90 -9.93 0.20 -21.41
C ASP A 90 -11.46 -0.01 -21.42
N SER A 91 -12.15 0.33 -20.32
CA SER A 91 -13.61 0.25 -20.24
C SER A 91 -14.24 1.64 -20.27
N LEU A 92 -14.60 2.05 -21.49
CA LEU A 92 -15.49 3.17 -21.85
C LEU A 92 -15.20 4.52 -21.20
N TYR A 93 -14.69 5.44 -22.02
CA TYR A 93 -14.76 6.88 -21.78
C TYR A 93 -16.23 7.30 -21.65
N LEU A 94 -16.75 7.35 -20.42
CA LEU A 94 -18.07 7.90 -20.13
C LEU A 94 -17.93 9.43 -20.04
N PRO A 95 -18.60 10.21 -20.92
CA PRO A 95 -18.59 11.66 -20.83
C PRO A 95 -19.10 12.11 -19.45
N GLY A 96 -18.27 12.84 -18.70
CA GLY A 96 -18.63 13.40 -17.38
C GLY A 96 -17.75 12.98 -16.20
N MET A 97 -16.81 12.03 -16.38
CA MET A 97 -15.92 11.57 -15.29
C MET A 97 -14.90 12.62 -14.80
N PHE A 98 -14.68 13.71 -15.54
CA PHE A 98 -13.76 14.79 -15.19
C PHE A 98 -14.47 16.15 -15.21
N ALA A 99 -15.58 16.29 -14.49
CA ALA A 99 -16.26 17.58 -14.38
C ALA A 99 -15.49 18.62 -13.52
N PHE A 100 -14.39 18.24 -12.85
CA PHE A 100 -13.63 19.15 -12.00
C PHE A 100 -12.12 18.89 -12.07
N ALA A 101 -11.50 19.05 -13.25
CA ALA A 101 -10.08 19.39 -13.29
C ALA A 101 -9.96 20.85 -12.84
N ARG A 102 -9.51 21.08 -11.60
CA ARG A 102 -9.19 22.42 -11.10
C ARG A 102 -8.18 23.06 -12.08
N GLY A 103 -8.52 24.22 -12.62
CA GLY A 103 -7.65 25.00 -13.48
C GLY A 103 -6.31 25.31 -12.78
N LEU A 104 -5.22 25.15 -13.52
CA LEU A 104 -3.93 25.71 -13.14
C LEU A 104 -4.05 27.25 -13.10
N PRO A 105 -3.53 27.94 -12.07
CA PRO A 105 -3.21 29.36 -12.19
C PRO A 105 -1.88 29.53 -12.95
N ASP A 106 -1.81 30.61 -13.73
CA ASP A 106 -0.71 31.02 -14.62
C ASP A 106 0.67 31.15 -13.95
#